data_AF-A0A1Z8Q496-F1
#
_entry.id   AF-A0A1Z8Q496-F1
#
_cell.length_a   1.000
_cell.length_b   1.000
_cell.length_c   1.000
_cell.angle_alpha   90.00
_cell.angle_beta   90.00
_cell.angle_gamma   90.00
#
_symmetry.space_group_name_H-M   'P 1'
#
loop_
_entity.id
_entity.type
_entity.pdbx_description
1 polymer ?
#
loop_
_entity_poly.entity_id
_entity_poly.type
_entity_poly.pdbx_seq_one_letter_code
_entity_poly.pdbx_strand_id
1 'polypeptide(L)'
;MIKTTKQFTYKLPDDYTLQTNEADSSGTWTYKGPRYYACYINSGGFVDTFSQISEPEDLVDRSSSDDNIAANFVVDANTSQGALLASIFVGNPDSDTSDSSVFPHISIPTPNGTVYKRPHPTQPDHTYEKNKIKYDLNNDKWNEPFPWFKPFMKWEGIEGWVKTSRKLFEETQADSAGWNALTTAKKKEWTDWDSDMANAIKNYKAAGLKPHHIVIIDPPGVRDDVYDPSKPTHDSNGNPVT
;
A
#
# COMPACT_ATOMS: atom_id res chain seq x y z
N MET A 1 17.51 -9.78 19.57
CA MET A 1 16.42 -9.78 18.57
C MET A 1 16.90 -10.47 17.32
N ILE A 2 16.37 -11.66 17.06
CA ILE A 2 16.80 -12.50 15.93
C ILE A 2 16.09 -12.03 14.66
N LYS A 3 16.87 -11.82 13.60
CA LYS A 3 16.37 -11.53 12.25
C LYS A 3 16.42 -12.79 11.39
N THR A 4 15.58 -12.84 10.37
CA THR A 4 15.59 -13.91 9.37
C THR A 4 15.39 -13.33 7.97
N THR A 5 15.89 -14.06 6.98
CA THR A 5 15.58 -13.86 5.57
C THR A 5 14.98 -15.16 5.06
N LYS A 6 13.73 -15.11 4.61
CA LYS A 6 13.01 -16.30 4.16
C LYS A 6 12.35 -16.04 2.82
N GLN A 7 12.75 -16.81 1.82
CA GLN A 7 12.03 -16.89 0.57
C GLN A 7 10.89 -17.91 0.70
N PHE A 8 9.71 -17.58 0.21
CA PHE A 8 8.52 -18.44 0.21
C PHE A 8 7.65 -18.15 -1.02
N THR A 9 6.78 -19.12 -1.32
CA THR A 9 5.79 -19.02 -2.41
C THR A 9 4.41 -18.84 -1.80
N TYR A 10 3.57 -18.03 -2.45
CA TYR A 10 2.18 -17.78 -2.05
C TYR A 10 1.31 -17.59 -3.28
N LYS A 11 0.00 -17.81 -3.11
CA LYS A 11 -0.98 -17.70 -4.19
C LYS A 11 -1.25 -16.22 -4.50
N LEU A 12 -1.43 -15.91 -5.78
CA LEU A 12 -1.76 -14.57 -6.27
C LEU A 12 -3.16 -14.59 -6.88
N PRO A 13 -3.95 -13.51 -6.73
CA PRO A 13 -5.17 -13.36 -7.51
C PRO A 13 -4.84 -13.18 -9.00
N ASP A 14 -5.82 -13.42 -9.88
CA ASP A 14 -5.66 -13.30 -11.34
C ASP A 14 -5.20 -11.89 -11.76
N ASP A 15 -5.54 -10.87 -10.97
CA ASP A 15 -4.92 -9.54 -11.02
C ASP A 15 -5.08 -8.83 -9.66
N TYR A 16 -4.40 -7.70 -9.49
CA TYR A 16 -4.44 -6.91 -8.26
C TYR A 16 -5.87 -6.59 -7.84
N THR A 17 -6.17 -6.89 -6.59
CA THR A 17 -7.49 -6.70 -5.97
C THR A 17 -8.64 -7.53 -6.57
N LEU A 18 -8.38 -8.38 -7.57
CA LEU A 18 -9.37 -9.36 -8.00
C LEU A 18 -9.54 -10.44 -6.93
N GLN A 19 -10.73 -11.02 -6.90
CA GLN A 19 -11.15 -11.97 -5.87
C GLN A 19 -11.12 -13.42 -6.37
N THR A 20 -10.44 -13.67 -7.49
CA THR A 20 -10.35 -14.94 -8.19
C THR A 20 -8.89 -15.34 -8.37
N ASN A 21 -8.64 -16.64 -8.46
CA ASN A 21 -7.36 -17.23 -8.84
C ASN A 21 -7.64 -18.43 -9.75
N GLU A 22 -8.29 -18.16 -10.88
CA GLU A 22 -8.65 -19.18 -11.86
C GLU A 22 -7.42 -19.69 -12.62
N ALA A 23 -6.39 -18.86 -12.76
CA ALA A 23 -5.12 -19.21 -13.39
C ALA A 23 -4.17 -20.03 -12.47
N ASP A 24 -4.58 -20.30 -11.23
CA ASP A 24 -3.78 -20.94 -10.17
C ASP A 24 -2.39 -20.30 -9.93
N SER A 25 -2.30 -19.00 -10.15
CA SER A 25 -1.06 -18.23 -10.13
C SER A 25 -0.44 -18.16 -8.73
N SER A 26 0.90 -18.14 -8.69
CA SER A 26 1.70 -18.04 -7.48
C SER A 26 2.92 -17.13 -7.71
N GLY A 27 3.36 -16.45 -6.66
CA GLY A 27 4.54 -15.59 -6.65
C GLY A 27 5.57 -16.04 -5.63
N THR A 28 6.82 -15.68 -5.83
CA THR A 28 7.90 -15.85 -4.85
C THR A 28 8.18 -14.51 -4.18
N TRP A 29 8.18 -14.48 -2.85
CA TRP A 29 8.52 -13.29 -2.06
C TRP A 29 9.67 -13.61 -1.09
N THR A 30 10.46 -12.59 -0.76
CA THR A 30 11.53 -12.71 0.24
C THR A 30 11.22 -11.81 1.43
N TYR A 31 10.82 -12.42 2.53
CA TYR A 31 10.69 -11.76 3.82
C TYR A 31 12.08 -11.45 4.38
N LYS A 32 12.27 -10.23 4.87
CA LYS A 32 13.43 -9.79 5.64
C LYS A 32 12.93 -9.02 6.85
N GLY A 33 13.20 -9.55 8.04
CA GLY A 33 12.70 -8.95 9.27
C GLY A 33 12.90 -9.82 10.50
N PRO A 34 12.20 -9.48 11.60
CA PRO A 34 12.15 -10.28 12.82
C PRO A 34 11.79 -11.75 12.61
N ARG A 35 12.45 -12.65 13.32
CA ARG A 35 12.14 -14.08 13.22
C ARG A 35 10.86 -14.47 13.96
N TYR A 36 10.62 -13.92 15.16
CA TYR A 36 9.55 -14.38 16.03
C TYR A 36 8.50 -13.30 16.27
N TYR A 37 7.24 -13.74 16.22
CA TYR A 37 6.08 -12.92 16.55
C TYR A 37 5.18 -13.66 17.53
N ALA A 38 4.68 -12.95 18.54
CA ALA A 38 3.54 -13.39 19.32
C ALA A 38 2.27 -13.10 18.52
N CYS A 39 1.48 -14.14 18.27
CA CYS A 39 0.18 -14.05 17.63
C CYS A 39 -0.90 -14.38 18.65
N TYR A 40 -1.83 -13.45 18.85
CA TYR A 40 -2.98 -13.58 19.74
C TYR A 40 -4.25 -13.63 18.90
N ILE A 41 -5.07 -14.65 19.12
CA ILE A 41 -6.32 -14.89 18.42
C ILE A 41 -7.47 -14.58 19.37
N ASN A 42 -8.41 -13.74 18.93
CA ASN A 42 -9.60 -13.44 19.72
C ASN A 42 -10.61 -14.60 19.72
N SER A 43 -11.62 -14.53 20.58
CA SER A 43 -12.70 -15.53 20.66
C SER A 43 -13.50 -15.72 19.37
N GLY A 44 -13.48 -14.74 18.46
CA GLY A 44 -14.05 -14.85 17.12
C GLY A 44 -13.18 -15.61 16.11
N GLY A 45 -11.95 -15.97 16.49
CA GLY A 45 -10.93 -16.62 15.66
C GLY A 45 -10.10 -15.64 14.82
N PHE A 46 -10.22 -14.33 15.01
CA PHE A 46 -9.43 -13.34 14.25
C PHE A 46 -8.14 -12.98 14.99
N VAL A 47 -7.13 -12.53 14.25
CA VAL A 47 -5.90 -11.99 14.87
C VAL A 47 -6.24 -10.69 15.58
N ASP A 48 -6.03 -10.68 16.90
CA ASP A 48 -6.15 -9.50 17.76
C ASP A 48 -4.86 -8.70 17.75
N THR A 49 -3.76 -9.39 18.10
CA THR A 49 -2.44 -8.80 18.22
C THR A 49 -1.42 -9.67 17.47
N PHE A 50 -0.58 -9.03 16.68
CA PHE A 50 0.56 -9.66 16.01
C PHE A 50 1.80 -8.81 16.28
N SER A 51 2.54 -9.16 17.32
CA SER A 51 3.63 -8.32 17.83
C SER A 51 4.95 -9.07 17.79
N GLN A 52 6.01 -8.32 17.52
CA GLN A 52 7.35 -8.88 17.50
C GLN A 52 7.80 -9.27 18.91
N ILE A 53 8.52 -10.41 19.02
CA ILE A 53 9.21 -10.85 20.24
C ILE A 53 10.67 -11.22 19.93
N SER A 54 11.54 -11.28 20.94
CA SER A 54 12.98 -11.54 20.71
C SER A 54 13.27 -13.03 20.58
N GLU A 55 12.66 -13.83 21.46
CA GLU A 55 12.76 -15.28 21.51
C GLU A 55 11.36 -15.92 21.68
N PRO A 56 11.16 -17.20 21.34
CA PRO A 56 9.85 -17.86 21.47
C PRO A 56 9.31 -17.88 22.91
N GLU A 57 10.19 -18.00 23.90
CA GLU A 57 9.87 -17.99 25.33
C GLU A 57 9.33 -16.65 25.84
N ASP A 58 9.48 -15.57 25.07
CA ASP A 58 8.92 -14.25 25.41
C ASP A 58 7.40 -14.19 25.18
N LEU A 59 6.78 -15.24 24.61
CA LEU A 59 5.33 -15.32 24.48
C LEU A 59 4.67 -15.30 25.87
N VAL A 60 3.87 -14.28 26.12
CA VAL A 60 3.02 -14.20 27.31
C VAL A 60 1.70 -14.87 27.01
N ASP A 61 1.34 -15.92 27.75
CA ASP A 61 -0.01 -16.50 27.66
C ASP A 61 -1.04 -15.49 28.20
N ARG A 62 -1.89 -14.98 27.32
CA ARG A 62 -2.97 -14.04 27.67
C ARG A 62 -4.31 -14.75 27.80
N SER A 63 -4.44 -15.97 27.29
CA SER A 63 -5.72 -16.72 27.25
C SER A 63 -6.30 -17.00 28.63
N SER A 64 -5.47 -17.06 29.67
CA SER A 64 -5.94 -17.26 31.05
C SER A 64 -6.36 -15.97 31.78
N SER A 65 -6.01 -14.80 31.24
CA SER A 65 -6.16 -13.50 31.92
C SER A 65 -6.97 -12.46 31.14
N ASP A 66 -7.23 -12.73 29.86
CA ASP A 66 -7.95 -11.86 28.95
C ASP A 66 -9.01 -12.69 28.22
N ASP A 67 -10.28 -12.58 28.67
CA ASP A 67 -11.42 -13.34 28.14
C ASP A 67 -11.66 -13.11 26.64
N ASN A 68 -11.05 -12.07 26.05
CA ASN A 68 -11.13 -11.84 24.61
C ASN A 68 -10.15 -12.70 23.81
N ILE A 69 -9.09 -13.24 24.43
CA ILE A 69 -8.06 -14.05 23.77
C ILE A 69 -8.37 -15.53 23.97
N ALA A 70 -8.60 -16.23 22.85
CA ALA A 70 -8.91 -17.66 22.85
C ALA A 70 -7.70 -18.55 22.52
N ALA A 71 -6.68 -18.00 21.87
CA ALA A 71 -5.42 -18.71 21.64
C ALA A 71 -4.25 -17.74 21.50
N ASN A 72 -3.06 -18.21 21.83
CA ASN A 72 -1.81 -17.51 21.60
C ASN A 72 -0.69 -18.48 21.26
N PHE A 73 0.13 -18.12 20.27
CA PHE A 73 1.25 -18.94 19.82
C PHE A 73 2.34 -18.10 19.17
N VAL A 74 3.53 -18.69 19.06
CA VAL A 74 4.66 -18.08 18.35
C VAL A 74 4.55 -18.37 16.86
N VAL A 75 4.72 -17.33 16.05
CA VAL A 75 4.92 -17.45 14.61
C VAL A 75 6.42 -17.32 14.32
N ASP A 76 7.02 -18.40 13.79
CA ASP A 76 8.42 -18.43 13.34
C ASP A 76 8.51 -18.11 11.84
N ALA A 77 8.94 -16.89 11.51
CA ALA A 77 9.15 -16.40 10.16
C ALA A 77 10.31 -17.06 9.41
N ASN A 78 11.03 -18.01 10.04
CA ASN A 78 11.95 -18.89 9.33
C ASN A 78 11.24 -20.05 8.58
N THR A 79 9.96 -20.28 8.90
CA THR A 79 9.08 -21.19 8.14
C THR A 79 8.37 -20.45 7.00
N SER A 80 7.94 -21.17 5.95
CA SER A 80 7.23 -20.53 4.83
C SER A 80 5.89 -19.92 5.27
N GLN A 81 5.12 -20.63 6.10
CA GLN A 81 3.85 -20.11 6.63
C GLN A 81 4.07 -18.90 7.54
N GLY A 82 5.07 -18.97 8.44
CA GLY A 82 5.38 -17.85 9.32
C GLY A 82 5.88 -16.62 8.58
N ALA A 83 6.72 -16.80 7.55
CA ALA A 83 7.18 -15.70 6.70
C ALA A 83 6.02 -15.05 5.93
N LEU A 84 5.08 -15.86 5.43
CA LEU A 84 3.85 -15.36 4.80
C LEU A 84 3.01 -14.54 5.79
N LEU A 85 2.73 -15.08 6.98
CA LEU A 85 1.97 -14.38 8.01
C LEU A 85 2.64 -13.08 8.44
N ALA A 86 3.95 -13.11 8.72
CA ALA A 86 4.72 -11.91 9.06
C ALA A 86 4.64 -10.86 7.94
N SER A 87 4.78 -11.29 6.68
CA SER A 87 4.66 -10.41 5.51
C SER A 87 3.25 -9.82 5.33
N ILE A 88 2.20 -10.52 5.76
CA ILE A 88 0.81 -10.02 5.70
C ILE A 88 0.54 -9.01 6.82
N PHE A 89 0.94 -9.31 8.05
CA PHE A 89 0.57 -8.51 9.22
C PHE A 89 1.48 -7.30 9.46
N VAL A 90 2.76 -7.42 9.09
CA VAL A 90 3.81 -6.43 9.42
C VAL A 90 4.49 -5.89 8.16
N GLY A 91 4.30 -6.54 7.00
CA GLY A 91 4.98 -6.16 5.76
C GLY A 91 6.44 -6.62 5.75
N ASN A 92 7.32 -5.82 5.15
CA ASN A 92 8.75 -6.14 5.01
C ASN A 92 9.61 -5.06 5.70
N PRO A 93 9.70 -5.05 7.04
CA PRO A 93 10.21 -3.89 7.78
C PRO A 93 11.70 -3.62 7.55
N ASP A 94 12.50 -4.62 7.15
CA ASP A 94 13.92 -4.45 6.85
C ASP A 94 14.18 -4.34 5.33
N SER A 95 13.19 -3.94 4.53
CA SER A 95 13.37 -3.72 3.09
C SER A 95 12.47 -2.63 2.54
N ASP A 96 13.07 -1.75 1.75
CA ASP A 96 12.31 -0.80 0.95
C ASP A 96 11.67 -1.54 -0.23
N THR A 97 10.34 -1.68 -0.19
CA THR A 97 9.60 -2.36 -1.27
C THR A 97 9.52 -1.54 -2.54
N SER A 98 9.96 -0.26 -2.52
CA SER A 98 10.12 0.58 -3.70
C SER A 98 11.42 0.35 -4.46
N ASP A 99 12.40 -0.34 -3.85
CA ASP A 99 13.66 -0.70 -4.50
C ASP A 99 13.41 -1.73 -5.61
N SER A 100 13.35 -1.23 -6.85
CA SER A 100 13.10 -2.05 -8.04
C SER A 100 14.20 -3.08 -8.33
N SER A 101 15.39 -2.93 -7.73
CA SER A 101 16.47 -3.93 -7.84
C SER A 101 16.24 -5.16 -6.97
N VAL A 102 15.48 -5.00 -5.88
CA VAL A 102 15.15 -6.06 -4.93
C VAL A 102 13.76 -6.65 -5.21
N PHE A 103 12.79 -5.79 -5.55
CA PHE A 103 11.43 -6.19 -5.90
C PHE A 103 11.13 -5.71 -7.32
N PRO A 104 10.95 -6.61 -8.31
CA PRO A 104 10.56 -6.20 -9.65
C PRO A 104 9.28 -5.38 -9.60
N HIS A 105 9.07 -4.47 -10.54
CA HIS A 105 7.84 -3.67 -10.59
C HIS A 105 7.13 -3.83 -11.93
N ILE A 106 5.80 -3.89 -11.90
CA ILE A 106 4.97 -3.59 -13.07
C ILE A 106 4.92 -2.07 -13.22
N SER A 107 5.13 -1.59 -14.44
CA SER A 107 5.00 -0.17 -14.80
C SER A 107 3.96 0.00 -15.90
N ILE A 108 2.97 0.85 -15.69
CA ILE A 108 1.88 1.11 -16.63
C ILE A 108 1.89 2.61 -16.96
N PRO A 109 2.22 3.01 -18.20
CA PRO A 109 2.05 4.38 -18.66
C PRO A 109 0.60 4.80 -18.53
N THR A 110 0.37 6.02 -18.06
CA THR A 110 -0.98 6.56 -17.88
C THR A 110 -1.26 7.69 -18.88
N PRO A 111 -2.55 8.00 -19.15
CA PRO A 111 -2.92 9.02 -20.14
C PRO A 111 -2.43 10.44 -19.84
N ASN A 112 -2.06 10.75 -18.60
CA ASN A 112 -1.55 12.07 -18.20
C ASN A 112 -0.01 12.14 -18.24
N GLY A 113 0.66 11.15 -18.84
CA GLY A 113 2.11 11.09 -18.98
C GLY A 113 2.85 10.59 -17.73
N THR A 114 2.16 10.33 -16.62
CA THR A 114 2.76 9.68 -15.44
C THR A 114 2.80 8.16 -15.61
N VAL A 115 3.45 7.46 -14.69
CA VAL A 115 3.55 5.99 -14.69
C VAL A 115 3.02 5.44 -13.37
N TYR A 116 2.03 4.57 -13.44
CA TYR A 116 1.64 3.74 -12.30
C TYR A 116 2.66 2.63 -12.09
N LYS A 117 3.14 2.44 -10.86
CA LYS A 117 4.10 1.40 -10.49
C LYS A 117 3.63 0.62 -9.27
N ARG A 118 3.90 -0.69 -9.27
CA ARG A 118 3.72 -1.55 -8.08
C ARG A 118 4.69 -2.73 -8.10
N PRO A 119 5.05 -3.30 -6.93
CA PRO A 119 5.83 -4.53 -6.85
C PRO A 119 5.17 -5.70 -7.59
N HIS A 120 6.00 -6.57 -8.16
CA HIS A 120 5.65 -7.79 -8.85
C HIS A 120 6.60 -8.94 -8.43
N PRO A 121 6.10 -10.00 -7.77
CA PRO A 121 4.68 -10.21 -7.44
C PRO A 121 4.18 -9.20 -6.40
N THR A 122 2.85 -9.01 -6.33
CA THR A 122 2.24 -8.07 -5.37
C THR A 122 2.59 -8.49 -3.95
N GLN A 123 3.09 -7.58 -3.11
CA GLN A 123 3.42 -7.89 -1.72
C GLN A 123 2.27 -8.57 -0.94
N PRO A 124 2.56 -9.51 -0.02
CA PRO A 124 1.52 -10.29 0.67
C PRO A 124 0.47 -9.46 1.45
N ASP A 125 0.85 -8.37 2.10
CA ASP A 125 -0.05 -7.45 2.81
C ASP A 125 -1.00 -6.67 1.87
N HIS A 126 -0.68 -6.61 0.58
CA HIS A 126 -1.55 -6.09 -0.48
C HIS A 126 -2.16 -7.21 -1.34
N THR A 127 -1.92 -8.47 -0.99
CA THR A 127 -2.50 -9.65 -1.64
C THR A 127 -3.64 -10.23 -0.81
N TYR A 128 -3.50 -10.25 0.52
CA TYR A 128 -4.47 -10.84 1.44
C TYR A 128 -5.10 -9.79 2.37
N GLU A 129 -6.38 -9.95 2.69
CA GLU A 129 -7.11 -9.10 3.63
C GLU A 129 -6.83 -9.55 5.06
N LYS A 130 -5.81 -8.96 5.69
CA LYS A 130 -5.34 -9.35 7.03
C LYS A 130 -6.44 -9.36 8.09
N ASN A 131 -7.39 -8.42 8.03
CA ASN A 131 -8.48 -8.29 9.00
C ASN A 131 -9.58 -9.37 8.85
N LYS A 132 -9.47 -10.23 7.84
CA LYS A 132 -10.40 -11.32 7.56
C LYS A 132 -9.76 -12.70 7.65
N ILE A 133 -8.45 -12.77 7.88
CA ILE A 133 -7.76 -14.03 8.16
C ILE A 133 -8.26 -14.57 9.50
N LYS A 134 -8.63 -15.85 9.50
CA LYS A 134 -9.25 -16.51 10.65
C LYS A 134 -8.49 -17.79 11.01
N TYR A 135 -8.29 -18.00 12.30
CA TYR A 135 -7.82 -19.25 12.89
C TYR A 135 -9.02 -20.11 13.30
N ASP A 136 -8.94 -21.40 13.01
CA ASP A 136 -9.87 -22.41 13.49
C ASP A 136 -9.40 -22.94 14.84
N LEU A 137 -9.98 -22.40 15.90
CA LEU A 137 -9.67 -22.74 17.30
C LEU A 137 -9.94 -24.22 17.62
N ASN A 138 -10.84 -24.89 16.90
CA ASN A 138 -11.19 -26.29 17.18
C ASN A 138 -10.20 -27.27 16.54
N ASN A 139 -9.68 -26.91 15.36
CA ASN A 139 -8.81 -27.76 14.58
C ASN A 139 -7.33 -27.35 14.62
N ASP A 140 -7.00 -26.31 15.40
CA ASP A 140 -5.66 -25.76 15.57
C ASP A 140 -4.95 -25.48 14.25
N LYS A 141 -5.64 -24.76 13.35
CA LYS A 141 -5.13 -24.43 12.02
C LYS A 141 -5.70 -23.13 11.47
N TRP A 142 -4.99 -22.53 10.52
CA TRP A 142 -5.49 -21.40 9.76
C TRP A 142 -6.61 -21.82 8.78
N ASN A 143 -7.61 -20.95 8.62
CA ASN A 143 -8.62 -21.10 7.57
C ASN A 143 -8.05 -20.61 6.25
N GLU A 144 -7.66 -21.57 5.41
CA GLU A 144 -7.15 -21.34 4.07
C GLU A 144 -8.17 -21.74 2.99
N PRO A 145 -8.11 -21.13 1.79
CA PRO A 145 -7.20 -20.06 1.40
C PRO A 145 -7.49 -18.75 2.14
N PHE A 146 -6.46 -17.95 2.38
CA PHE A 146 -6.64 -16.62 2.97
C PHE A 146 -7.46 -15.72 2.04
N PRO A 147 -8.33 -14.85 2.60
CA PRO A 147 -9.16 -13.96 1.81
C PRO A 147 -8.29 -12.96 1.04
N TRP A 148 -8.63 -12.73 -0.22
CA TRP A 148 -7.94 -11.74 -1.05
C TRP A 148 -8.17 -10.31 -0.54
N PHE A 149 -7.16 -9.48 -0.73
CA PHE A 149 -7.25 -8.04 -0.49
C PHE A 149 -8.30 -7.43 -1.41
N LYS A 150 -9.21 -6.64 -0.84
CA LYS A 150 -10.34 -6.08 -1.60
C LYS A 150 -9.95 -4.83 -2.37
N PRO A 151 -10.67 -4.50 -3.46
CA PRO A 151 -10.52 -3.19 -4.09
C PRO A 151 -10.77 -2.06 -3.08
N PHE A 152 -9.78 -1.19 -2.91
CA PHE A 152 -9.81 -0.05 -1.98
C PHE A 152 -10.15 1.26 -2.67
N MET A 153 -9.95 1.36 -3.99
CA MET A 153 -10.34 2.48 -4.83
C MET A 153 -11.51 2.12 -5.73
N LYS A 154 -12.44 3.06 -5.89
CA LYS A 154 -13.56 2.99 -6.83
C LYS A 154 -13.63 4.27 -7.65
N TRP A 155 -14.20 4.20 -8.84
CA TRP A 155 -14.32 5.36 -9.72
C TRP A 155 -15.10 6.50 -9.06
N GLU A 156 -16.16 6.21 -8.33
CA GLU A 156 -17.00 7.21 -7.65
C GLU A 156 -16.20 7.99 -6.60
N GLY A 157 -15.28 7.32 -5.88
CA GLY A 157 -14.39 7.98 -4.93
C GLY A 157 -13.39 8.91 -5.64
N ILE A 158 -12.87 8.46 -6.78
CA ILE A 158 -11.97 9.25 -7.62
C ILE A 158 -12.70 10.47 -8.22
N GLU A 159 -13.95 10.32 -8.65
CA GLU A 159 -14.80 11.42 -9.12
C GLU A 159 -14.97 12.50 -8.04
N GLY A 160 -15.24 12.09 -6.80
CA GLY A 160 -15.32 12.99 -5.65
C GLY A 160 -14.01 13.72 -5.37
N TRP A 161 -12.88 13.01 -5.46
CA TRP A 161 -11.56 13.61 -5.27
C TRP A 161 -11.23 14.61 -6.37
N VAL A 162 -11.38 14.24 -7.65
CA VAL A 162 -11.18 15.13 -8.80
C VAL A 162 -12.01 16.40 -8.66
N LYS A 163 -13.29 16.27 -8.32
CA LYS A 163 -14.19 17.41 -8.10
C LYS A 163 -13.67 18.33 -6.98
N THR A 164 -13.17 17.76 -5.88
CA THR A 164 -12.64 18.53 -4.75
C THR A 164 -11.33 19.22 -5.12
N SER A 165 -10.41 18.53 -5.80
CA SER A 165 -9.15 19.12 -6.25
C SER A 165 -9.39 20.28 -7.21
N ARG A 166 -10.31 20.16 -8.17
CA ARG A 166 -10.59 21.22 -9.15
C ARG A 166 -11.16 22.50 -8.53
N LYS A 167 -11.75 22.44 -7.33
CA LYS A 167 -12.14 23.65 -6.58
C LYS A 167 -10.93 24.55 -6.29
N LEU A 168 -9.74 23.98 -6.10
CA LEU A 168 -8.53 24.77 -5.90
C LEU A 168 -8.23 25.64 -7.13
N PHE A 169 -8.47 25.14 -8.34
CA PHE A 169 -8.34 25.96 -9.55
C PHE A 169 -9.39 27.07 -9.58
N GLU A 170 -10.64 26.76 -9.27
CA GLU A 170 -11.72 27.76 -9.19
C GLU A 170 -11.39 28.89 -8.19
N GLU A 171 -10.90 28.52 -7.00
CA GLU A 171 -10.48 29.46 -5.95
C GLU A 171 -9.25 30.28 -6.37
N THR A 172 -8.24 29.62 -6.95
CA THR A 172 -7.02 30.28 -7.44
C THR A 172 -7.33 31.28 -8.55
N GLN A 173 -8.26 30.95 -9.44
CA GLN A 173 -8.72 31.84 -10.50
C GLN A 173 -9.58 33.00 -9.96
N ALA A 174 -10.37 32.75 -8.92
CA ALA A 174 -11.20 33.77 -8.28
C ALA A 174 -10.41 34.80 -7.47
N ASP A 175 -9.21 34.45 -6.98
CA ASP A 175 -8.29 35.42 -6.39
C ASP A 175 -7.77 36.39 -7.45
N SER A 176 -8.49 37.49 -7.64
CA SER A 176 -8.14 38.51 -8.63
C SER A 176 -6.74 39.13 -8.41
N ALA A 177 -6.18 39.13 -7.19
CA ALA A 177 -4.84 39.66 -6.95
C ALA A 177 -3.79 38.59 -7.26
N GLY A 178 -3.94 37.40 -6.66
CA GLY A 178 -3.05 36.26 -6.86
C GLY A 178 -3.02 35.79 -8.31
N TRP A 179 -4.19 35.57 -8.92
CA TRP A 179 -4.32 35.18 -10.32
C TRP A 179 -3.70 36.22 -11.26
N ASN A 180 -3.98 37.51 -11.06
CA ASN A 180 -3.44 38.54 -11.95
C ASN A 180 -1.92 38.70 -11.82
N ALA A 181 -1.34 38.39 -10.66
CA ALA A 181 0.10 38.35 -10.47
C ALA A 181 0.79 37.18 -11.18
N LEU A 182 0.06 36.11 -11.55
CA LEU A 182 0.62 34.98 -12.31
C LEU A 182 1.01 35.38 -13.73
N THR A 183 2.14 34.85 -14.20
CA THR A 183 2.55 34.94 -15.60
C THR A 183 1.57 34.20 -16.52
N THR A 184 1.56 34.55 -17.82
CA THR A 184 0.77 33.82 -18.83
C THR A 184 1.09 32.32 -18.84
N ALA A 185 2.36 31.95 -18.66
CA ALA A 185 2.78 30.55 -18.59
C ALA A 185 2.16 29.84 -17.38
N LYS A 186 2.16 30.46 -16.19
CA LYS A 186 1.55 29.87 -14.99
C LYS A 186 0.03 29.76 -15.09
N LYS A 187 -0.64 30.76 -15.68
CA LYS A 187 -2.10 30.66 -15.95
C LYS A 187 -2.42 29.51 -16.90
N LYS A 188 -1.54 29.27 -17.89
CA LYS A 188 -1.67 28.12 -18.80
C LYS A 188 -1.46 26.79 -18.08
N GLU A 189 -0.44 26.66 -17.23
CA GLU A 189 -0.21 25.44 -16.43
C GLU A 189 -1.44 25.08 -15.58
N TRP A 190 -2.06 26.06 -14.91
CA TRP A 190 -3.29 25.85 -14.14
C TRP A 190 -4.48 25.41 -15.00
N THR A 191 -4.62 25.99 -16.19
CA THR A 191 -5.69 25.66 -17.12
C THR A 191 -5.51 24.26 -17.72
N ASP A 192 -4.27 23.90 -18.09
CA ASP A 192 -3.93 22.57 -18.59
C ASP A 192 -4.19 21.51 -17.51
N TRP A 193 -3.76 21.78 -16.26
CA TRP A 193 -4.01 20.91 -15.11
C TRP A 193 -5.51 20.68 -14.85
N ASP A 194 -6.33 21.74 -14.84
CA ASP A 194 -7.78 21.59 -14.65
C ASP A 194 -8.42 20.76 -15.77
N SER A 195 -7.99 20.98 -17.02
CA SER A 195 -8.46 20.22 -18.18
C SER A 195 -8.09 18.73 -18.08
N ASP A 196 -6.87 18.42 -17.66
CA ASP A 196 -6.41 17.05 -17.42
C ASP A 196 -7.24 16.39 -16.31
N MET A 197 -7.46 17.10 -15.20
CA MET A 197 -8.28 16.61 -14.09
C MET A 197 -9.74 16.37 -14.51
N ALA A 198 -10.33 17.28 -15.28
CA ALA A 198 -11.70 17.15 -15.79
C ALA A 198 -11.88 15.90 -16.67
N ASN A 199 -10.84 15.52 -17.41
CA ASN A 199 -10.87 14.40 -18.35
C ASN A 199 -10.22 13.12 -17.81
N ALA A 200 -9.58 13.16 -16.63
CA ALA A 200 -8.75 12.07 -16.10
C ALA A 200 -9.48 10.73 -16.13
N ILE A 201 -10.67 10.66 -15.54
CA ILE A 201 -11.42 9.40 -15.40
C ILE A 201 -11.84 8.84 -16.76
N LYS A 202 -12.28 9.70 -17.67
CA LYS A 202 -12.62 9.32 -19.06
C LYS A 202 -11.41 8.73 -19.77
N ASN A 203 -10.27 9.40 -19.68
CA ASN A 203 -9.04 9.01 -20.36
C ASN A 203 -8.49 7.69 -19.80
N TYR A 204 -8.50 7.51 -18.48
CA TYR A 204 -8.06 6.27 -17.84
C TYR A 204 -8.97 5.09 -18.19
N LYS A 205 -10.29 5.28 -18.16
CA LYS A 205 -11.25 4.25 -18.61
C LYS A 205 -11.05 3.89 -20.08
N ALA A 206 -10.85 4.88 -20.96
CA ALA A 206 -10.59 4.65 -22.38
C ALA A 206 -9.29 3.87 -22.64
N ALA A 207 -8.29 4.02 -21.77
CA ALA A 207 -7.05 3.25 -21.79
C ALA A 207 -7.17 1.84 -21.16
N GLY A 208 -8.36 1.42 -20.74
CA GLY A 208 -8.58 0.11 -20.09
C GLY A 208 -8.00 0.01 -18.67
N LEU A 209 -7.66 1.13 -18.05
CA LEU A 209 -7.08 1.16 -16.70
C LEU A 209 -8.16 0.97 -15.63
N LYS A 210 -7.76 0.40 -14.49
CA LYS A 210 -8.60 0.19 -13.31
C LYS A 210 -8.50 1.39 -12.35
N PRO A 211 -9.44 1.56 -11.40
CA PRO A 211 -9.41 2.67 -10.43
C PRO A 211 -8.06 2.81 -9.71
N HIS A 212 -7.45 1.71 -9.31
CA HIS A 212 -6.19 1.74 -8.57
C HIS A 212 -4.96 2.11 -9.40
N HIS A 213 -5.09 2.22 -10.73
CA HIS A 213 -4.02 2.71 -11.60
C HIS A 213 -3.94 4.24 -11.65
N ILE A 214 -4.91 4.96 -11.06
CA ILE A 214 -4.90 6.41 -11.17
C ILE A 214 -3.71 7.02 -10.45
N VAL A 215 -2.99 7.88 -11.17
CA VAL A 215 -1.93 8.72 -10.62
C VAL A 215 -2.35 10.16 -10.90
N ILE A 216 -2.73 10.89 -9.85
CA ILE A 216 -3.15 12.29 -10.00
C ILE A 216 -1.92 13.19 -9.99
N ILE A 217 -1.97 14.21 -10.83
CA ILE A 217 -0.95 15.24 -10.91
C ILE A 217 -1.31 16.30 -9.88
N ASP A 218 -0.33 16.69 -9.07
CA ASP A 218 -0.49 17.81 -8.14
C ASP A 218 -0.76 19.12 -8.89
N PRO A 219 -1.51 20.04 -8.26
CA PRO A 219 -1.74 21.36 -8.84
C PRO A 219 -0.41 22.13 -9.02
N PRO A 220 -0.34 23.06 -9.99
CA PRO A 220 0.87 23.84 -10.21
C PRO A 220 1.34 24.56 -8.94
N GLY A 221 2.65 24.47 -8.67
CA GLY A 221 3.27 25.10 -7.49
C GLY A 221 3.33 24.22 -6.23
N VAL A 222 2.70 23.05 -6.24
CA VAL A 222 2.81 22.03 -5.17
C VAL A 222 3.86 20.94 -5.49
N ARG A 223 4.26 20.85 -6.76
CA ARG A 223 5.32 19.93 -7.20
C ARG A 223 6.69 20.32 -6.62
N ASP A 224 7.12 19.58 -5.60
CA ASP A 224 8.50 19.53 -5.11
C ASP A 224 9.42 18.66 -6.01
N ASP A 225 8.87 17.99 -7.03
CA ASP A 225 9.60 17.06 -7.90
C ASP A 225 10.26 17.71 -9.13
N VAL A 226 10.05 19.01 -9.35
CA VAL A 226 10.95 19.79 -10.21
C VAL A 226 12.06 20.32 -9.32
N TYR A 227 13.20 19.62 -9.31
CA TYR A 227 14.43 20.10 -8.67
C TYR A 227 14.65 21.58 -9.03
N ASP A 228 14.46 22.45 -8.04
CA ASP A 228 14.72 23.88 -8.11
C ASP A 228 16.05 24.14 -7.38
N PRO A 229 17.16 24.36 -8.12
CA PRO A 229 18.47 24.58 -7.50
C PRO A 229 18.55 25.87 -6.68
N SER A 230 17.51 26.71 -6.68
CA SER A 230 17.42 27.93 -5.87
C SER A 230 16.65 27.76 -4.56
N LYS A 231 15.99 26.62 -4.33
CA LYS A 231 15.31 26.32 -3.05
C LYS A 231 16.26 25.55 -2.12
N PRO A 232 16.30 25.88 -0.81
CA PRO A 232 17.03 25.06 0.15
C PRO A 232 16.44 23.65 0.15
N THR A 233 17.27 22.63 -0.07
CA THR A 233 16.87 21.26 0.20
C THR A 233 16.66 21.12 1.71
N HIS A 234 15.78 20.23 2.16
CA HIS A 234 15.58 19.99 3.59
C HIS A 234 16.10 18.60 3.96
N ASP A 235 16.69 18.44 5.14
CA ASP A 235 17.16 17.14 5.65
C ASP A 235 15.97 16.23 6.00
N SER A 236 16.26 15.00 6.42
CA SER A 236 15.26 14.01 6.85
C SER A 236 14.39 14.47 8.03
N ASN A 237 14.74 15.60 8.66
CA ASN A 237 14.01 16.22 9.78
C ASN A 237 13.32 17.53 9.36
N GLY A 238 13.36 17.91 8.09
CA GLY A 238 12.74 19.13 7.58
C GLY A 238 13.53 20.40 7.88
N ASN A 239 14.84 20.33 8.13
CA ASN A 239 15.71 21.50 8.28
C ASN A 239 16.34 21.88 6.95
N PRO A 240 16.41 23.18 6.58
CA PRO A 240 17.10 23.61 5.37
C PRO A 240 18.59 23.24 5.44
N VAL A 241 19.05 22.50 4.42
CA VAL A 241 20.44 22.13 4.16
C VAL A 241 21.02 23.18 3.22
N THR A 242 22.16 23.77 3.61
CA THR A 242 22.90 24.75 2.79
C THR A 242 23.62 24.10 1.61
#